data_AF-A0A3S0B7Z7-F1
#
_entry.id   AF-A0A3S0B7Z7-F1
#
_cell.length_a   1.000
_cell.length_b   1.000
_cell.length_c   1.000
_cell.angle_alpha   90.00
_cell.angle_beta   90.00
_cell.angle_gamma   90.00
#
_symmetry.space_group_name_H-M   'P 1'
#
loop_
_entity.id
_entity.type
_entity.pdbx_description
1 polymer ?
#
loop_
_entity_poly.entity_id
_entity_poly.type
_entity_poly.pdbx_seq_one_letter_code
_entity_poly.pdbx_strand_id
1 'polypeptide(L)' 'MDNSQANYASLLVNEESNVIVLFSYNTPVAMSVVGVHFVTDKRYSATTNRHIKKFVGNNEFTVTTQTAIESWLHSS' A
#
# COMPACT_ATOMS: atom_id res chain seq x y z
N MET A 1 10.15 19.99 21.73
CA MET A 1 9.28 20.01 20.53
C MET A 1 9.46 18.67 19.86
N ASP A 2 8.51 17.76 20.09
CA ASP A 2 8.53 16.42 19.51
C ASP A 2 8.34 16.57 17.99
N ASN A 3 9.41 16.31 17.25
CA ASN A 3 9.43 16.40 15.79
C ASN A 3 9.15 14.99 15.24
N SER A 4 8.05 14.38 15.69
CA SER A 4 7.53 13.16 15.08
C SER A 4 6.95 13.56 13.72
N GLN A 5 7.79 13.49 12.70
CA GLN A 5 7.36 13.40 11.31
C GLN A 5 6.41 12.21 11.21
N ALA A 6 5.12 12.46 11.43
CA ALA A 6 4.07 11.49 11.20
C ALA A 6 4.04 11.23 9.69
N ASN A 7 4.91 10.32 9.23
CA ASN A 7 4.78 9.74 7.92
C ASN A 7 3.41 9.07 7.91
N TYR A 8 2.43 9.69 7.25
CA TYR A 8 1.04 9.23 7.18
C TYR A 8 0.88 7.93 6.37
N ALA A 9 1.92 7.12 6.26
CA ALA A 9 1.86 5.81 5.65
C ALA A 9 2.03 4.75 6.73
N SER A 10 1.07 3.84 6.81
CA SER A 10 1.10 2.69 7.71
C SER A 10 1.15 1.39 6.91
N LEU A 11 1.76 0.37 7.50
CA LEU A 11 1.85 -0.98 6.96
C LEU A 11 1.02 -1.91 7.84
N LEU A 12 0.13 -2.67 7.22
CA LEU A 12 -0.53 -3.81 7.83
C LEU A 12 0.14 -5.08 7.30
N VAL A 13 0.61 -5.94 8.19
CA VAL A 13 1.25 -7.22 7.86
C VAL A 13 0.40 -8.33 8.46
N ASN A 14 -0.05 -9.25 7.62
CA ASN A 14 -0.64 -10.52 8.05
C ASN A 14 0.34 -11.65 7.71
N GLU A 15 1.00 -12.18 8.73
CA GLU A 15 2.03 -13.22 8.60
C GLU A 15 1.44 -14.58 8.21
N GLU A 16 0.18 -14.86 8.57
CA GLU A 16 -0.48 -16.13 8.24
C GLU A 16 -0.85 -16.21 6.75
N SER A 17 -1.25 -15.09 6.15
CA SER A 17 -1.67 -15.02 4.74
C SER A 17 -0.62 -14.42 3.79
N ASN A 18 0.56 -14.02 4.29
CA ASN A 18 1.58 -13.31 3.52
C ASN A 18 1.02 -12.09 2.77
N VAL A 19 0.15 -11.34 3.45
CA VAL A 19 -0.45 -10.12 2.91
C VAL A 19 0.16 -8.91 3.60
N ILE A 20 0.66 -7.97 2.80
CA ILE A 20 1.17 -6.68 3.28
C ILE A 20 0.40 -5.58 2.58
N VAL A 21 -0.14 -4.62 3.34
CA VAL A 21 -0.90 -3.50 2.77
C VAL A 21 -0.29 -2.18 3.20
N LEU A 22 -0.02 -1.32 2.23
CA LEU A 22 0.41 0.06 2.43
C LEU A 22 -0.80 0.96 2.41
N PHE A 23 -1.00 1.70 3.48
CA PHE A 23 -2.02 2.75 3.57
C PHE A 23 -1.38 4.12 3.42
N SER A 24 -2.12 5.05 2.84
CA SER A 24 -1.89 6.49 2.91
C SER A 24 -3.06 7.07 3.71
N TYR A 25 -2.78 7.52 4.93
CA TYR A 25 -3.77 7.75 5.98
C TYR A 25 -4.59 6.47 6.22
N ASN A 26 -5.88 6.48 5.89
CA ASN A 26 -6.78 5.33 6.03
C ASN A 26 -7.15 4.72 4.67
N THR A 27 -6.49 5.13 3.59
CA THR A 27 -6.77 4.64 2.24
C THR A 27 -5.70 3.65 1.82
N PRO A 28 -6.04 2.39 1.45
CA PRO A 28 -5.06 1.42 0.99
C PRO A 28 -4.58 1.81 -0.41
N VAL A 29 -3.28 2.00 -0.60
CA VAL A 29 -2.70 2.50 -1.86
C VAL A 29 -1.84 1.48 -2.58
N ALA A 30 -1.37 0.46 -1.88
CA ALA A 30 -0.70 -0.69 -2.46
C ALA A 30 -0.88 -1.92 -1.57
N MET A 31 -0.79 -3.11 -2.14
CA MET A 31 -0.73 -4.35 -1.41
C MET A 31 0.28 -5.33 -2.02
N SER A 32 0.76 -6.27 -1.22
CA SER A 32 1.53 -7.43 -1.63
C SER A 32 0.81 -8.66 -1.12
N VAL A 33 0.48 -9.59 -2.01
CA VAL A 33 -0.19 -10.84 -1.67
C VAL A 33 0.70 -11.97 -2.17
N VAL A 34 1.30 -12.71 -1.24
CA VAL A 34 2.21 -13.84 -1.58
C VAL A 34 3.32 -13.39 -2.55
N GLY A 35 3.88 -12.20 -2.32
CA GLY A 35 4.95 -11.61 -3.14
C GLY A 35 4.49 -10.95 -4.45
N VAL A 36 3.21 -11.02 -4.81
CA VAL A 36 2.66 -10.30 -5.96
C VAL A 36 2.24 -8.89 -5.52
N HIS A 37 2.80 -7.86 -6.16
CA HIS A 37 2.53 -6.47 -5.81
C HIS A 37 1.42 -5.87 -6.67
N PHE A 38 0.48 -5.20 -6.01
CA PHE A 38 -0.59 -4.44 -6.63
C PHE A 38 -0.51 -2.99 -6.16
N VAL A 39 -0.59 -2.06 -7.10
CA VAL A 39 -0.62 -0.61 -6.80
C VAL A 39 -1.91 -0.03 -7.35
N THR A 40 -2.44 0.95 -6.63
CA THR A 40 -3.59 1.72 -7.08
C THR A 40 -3.32 2.45 -8.40
N ASP A 41 -4.35 2.54 -9.24
CA ASP A 41 -4.40 3.34 -10.47
C ASP A 41 -4.55 4.85 -10.19
N LYS A 42 -4.97 5.21 -8.96
CA LYS A 42 -5.13 6.60 -8.56
C LYS A 42 -3.77 7.27 -8.35
N ARG A 43 -3.64 8.45 -8.94
CA ARG A 43 -2.48 9.31 -8.69
C ARG A 43 -2.66 10.05 -7.37
N TYR A 44 -1.81 9.74 -6.40
CA TYR A 44 -1.75 10.43 -5.12
C TYR A 44 -0.65 11.51 -5.09
N SER A 45 -0.47 12.14 -3.92
CA SER A 45 0.60 13.11 -3.66
C SER A 45 2.00 12.55 -4.03
N ALA A 46 2.96 13.43 -4.28
CA ALA A 46 4.35 13.03 -4.54
C ALA A 46 4.92 12.15 -3.40
N THR A 47 4.56 12.45 -2.15
CA THR A 47 4.94 11.67 -0.97
C THR A 47 4.35 10.26 -0.99
N THR A 48 3.04 10.13 -1.26
CA THR A 48 2.38 8.82 -1.36
C THR A 48 2.98 7.98 -2.50
N ASN A 49 3.24 8.60 -3.66
CA ASN A 49 3.88 7.91 -4.78
C ASN A 49 5.30 7.44 -4.42
N ARG A 50 6.04 8.20 -3.62
CA ARG A 50 7.35 7.77 -3.09
C ARG A 50 7.20 6.59 -2.14
N HIS A 51 6.17 6.55 -1.29
CA HIS A 51 5.90 5.42 -0.40
C HIS A 51 5.52 4.16 -1.19
N ILE A 52 4.65 4.28 -2.20
CA ILE A 52 4.30 3.17 -3.09
C ILE A 52 5.55 2.61 -3.78
N LYS A 53 6.40 3.48 -4.33
CA LYS A 53 7.66 3.06 -4.97
C LYS A 53 8.60 2.34 -3.99
N LYS A 54 8.72 2.83 -2.75
CA LYS A 54 9.52 2.16 -1.72
C LYS A 54 8.92 0.80 -1.32
N PHE A 55 7.60 0.70 -1.28
CA PHE A 55 6.88 -0.53 -0.94
C PHE A 55 7.08 -1.63 -1.98
N VAL A 56 6.97 -1.30 -3.28
CA VAL A 56 7.22 -2.27 -4.35
C VAL A 56 8.72 -2.47 -4.62
N GLY A 57 9.57 -1.50 -4.28
CA GLY A 57 11.01 -1.57 -4.52
C GLY A 57 11.32 -1.69 -6.02
N ASN A 58 12.12 -2.70 -6.36
CA ASN A 58 12.46 -3.06 -7.75
C ASN A 58 11.61 -4.24 -8.28
N ASN A 59 10.56 -4.64 -7.54
CA ASN A 59 9.72 -5.76 -7.94
C ASN A 59 8.73 -5.32 -9.02
N GLU A 60 8.30 -6.28 -9.84
CA GLU A 60 7.18 -6.08 -10.75
C GLU A 60 5.90 -5.83 -9.96
N PHE A 61 5.05 -4.95 -10.49
CA PHE A 61 3.76 -4.63 -9.88
C PHE A 61 2.68 -4.50 -10.95
N THR A 62 1.46 -4.86 -10.57
CA THR A 62 0.27 -4.64 -11.38
C THR A 62 -0.45 -3.39 -10.91
N VAL A 63 -0.79 -2.51 -11.84
CA VAL A 63 -1.71 -1.39 -11.55
C VAL A 63 -3.14 -1.94 -11.54
N THR A 64 -3.87 -1.71 -10.46
CA THR A 64 -5.26 -2.14 -10.29
C THR A 64 -6.12 -0.98 -9.79
N THR A 65 -7.44 -1.10 -9.92
CA THR A 65 -8.34 -0.05 -9.46
C THR A 65 -8.30 0.07 -7.94
N GLN A 66 -8.40 1.29 -7.43
CA GLN A 66 -8.52 1.52 -5.99
C GLN A 66 -9.63 0.68 -5.35
N THR A 67 -10.78 0.55 -6.02
CA THR A 67 -11.91 -0.25 -5.54
C THR A 67 -11.57 -1.73 -5.43
N ALA A 68 -10.76 -2.28 -6.35
CA ALA A 68 -10.33 -3.67 -6.24
C ALA A 68 -9.51 -3.87 -4.96
N ILE A 69 -8.56 -2.98 -4.65
CA ILE A 69 -7.74 -3.06 -3.43
C ILE A 69 -8.61 -3.05 -2.17
N GLU A 70 -9.61 -2.17 -2.14
CA GLU A 70 -10.56 -2.05 -1.02
C GLU A 70 -11.47 -3.28 -0.90
N SER A 71 -11.95 -3.84 -2.01
CA SER A 71 -12.77 -5.05 -2.00
C SER A 71 -12.00 -6.26 -1.46
N TRP A 72 -10.74 -6.42 -1.85
CA TRP A 72 -9.87 -7.48 -1.35
C TRP A 72 -9.73 -7.42 0.18
N LEU A 73 -9.46 -6.23 0.73
CA LEU A 73 -9.31 -6.01 2.17
C LEU A 73 -10.55 -6.32 3.00
N HIS A 74 -11.75 -6.07 2.48
CA HIS A 74 -12.99 -6.37 3.20
C HIS A 74 -13.43 -7.83 3.05
N SER A 75 -12.87 -8.55 2.08
CA SER A 75 -13.19 -9.95 1.81
C SER A 75 -12.30 -10.96 2.55
N SER A 76 -11.15 -10.49 3.06
CA SER A 76 -10.18 -11.23 3.86
C SER A 76 -10.41 -11.04 5.35
#